data_AF-A0AAW3JXD4-F1
#
_entry.id   AF-A0AAW3JXD4-F1
#
_cell.length_a   1.000
_cell.length_b   1.000
_cell.length_c   1.000
_cell.angle_alpha   90.00
_cell.angle_beta   90.00
_cell.angle_gamma   90.00
#
_symmetry.space_group_name_H-M   'P 1'
#
loop_
_entity.id
_entity.type
_entity.pdbx_description
1 polymer ?
#
loop_
_entity_poly.entity_id
_entity_poly.type
_entity_poly.pdbx_seq_one_letter_code
_entity_poly.pdbx_strand_id
1 'polypeptide(L)'
;MELDDYQFKTLEFILKNASVSVEHNAKDNNLNPETALRILEKVASDENYFQTLSDKQSFIFNKTVMPLISEVKCHGIVEGHCIGDDYLYGESLVEAYQYGEFMCSECSAAINRHGSD
;
A
#
# COMPACT_ATOMS: atom_id res chain seq x y z
N MET A 1 -16.35 -5.33 4.85
CA MET A 1 -14.99 -5.20 4.31
C MET A 1 -14.19 -4.62 5.43
N GLU A 2 -13.10 -5.29 5.80
CA GLU A 2 -12.23 -4.95 6.91
C GLU A 2 -10.81 -4.94 6.32
N LEU A 3 -9.91 -4.14 6.91
CA LEU A 3 -8.49 -4.20 6.58
C LEU A 3 -7.87 -5.35 7.36
N ASP A 4 -6.86 -6.02 6.80
CA ASP A 4 -6.03 -6.91 7.61
C ASP A 4 -4.94 -6.15 8.39
N ASP A 5 -4.36 -6.79 9.41
CA ASP A 5 -3.27 -6.28 10.24
C ASP A 5 -2.12 -5.60 9.46
N TYR A 6 -1.77 -6.14 8.28
CA TYR A 6 -0.67 -5.64 7.46
C TYR A 6 -1.11 -4.46 6.59
N GLN A 7 -2.32 -4.50 6.04
CA GLN A 7 -2.93 -3.36 5.37
C GLN A 7 -3.06 -2.17 6.32
N PHE A 8 -3.50 -2.40 7.56
CA PHE A 8 -3.58 -1.36 8.58
C PHE A 8 -2.22 -0.75 8.92
N LYS A 9 -1.20 -1.59 9.23
CA LYS A 9 0.18 -1.13 9.48
C LYS A 9 0.77 -0.36 8.30
N THR A 10 0.46 -0.78 7.07
CA THR A 10 0.91 -0.10 5.84
C THR A 10 0.42 1.34 5.76
N LEU A 11 -0.74 1.69 6.34
CA LEU A 11 -1.26 3.06 6.32
C LEU A 11 -0.32 4.08 6.98
N GLU A 12 0.34 3.71 8.08
CA GLU A 12 1.32 4.57 8.76
C GLU A 12 2.51 4.89 7.85
N PHE A 13 3.02 3.87 7.15
CA PHE A 13 4.13 4.01 6.21
C PHE A 13 3.72 4.77 4.94
N ILE A 14 2.50 4.58 4.41
CA ILE A 14 1.97 5.42 3.33
C ILE A 14 1.92 6.88 3.77
N LEU A 15 1.36 7.18 4.95
CA LEU A 15 1.25 8.54 5.45
C LEU A 15 2.62 9.23 5.62
N LYS A 16 3.63 8.48 6.09
CA LYS A 16 4.98 8.97 6.37
C LYS A 16 5.87 9.08 5.13
N ASN A 17 5.84 8.07 4.25
CA ASN A 17 6.83 7.88 3.19
C ASN A 17 6.24 8.05 1.77
N ALA A 18 4.93 7.88 1.58
CA ALA A 18 4.29 7.81 0.26
C ALA A 18 2.96 8.62 0.15
N SER A 19 2.80 9.66 0.96
CA SER A 19 1.61 10.53 0.96
C SER A 19 1.33 11.17 -0.41
N VAL A 20 2.39 11.46 -1.18
CA VAL A 20 2.31 11.93 -2.57
C VAL A 20 1.52 10.97 -3.47
N SER A 21 1.59 9.66 -3.24
CA SER A 21 0.81 8.66 -4.00
C SER A 21 -0.69 8.80 -3.75
N VAL A 22 -1.09 9.12 -2.52
CA VAL A 22 -2.49 9.42 -2.16
C VAL A 22 -2.95 10.70 -2.85
N GLU A 23 -2.09 11.71 -2.92
CA GLU A 23 -2.41 12.95 -3.63
C GLU A 23 -2.56 12.76 -5.15
N HIS A 24 -1.70 11.93 -5.77
CA HIS A 24 -1.82 11.60 -7.19
C HIS A 24 -3.12 10.85 -7.47
N ASN A 25 -3.39 9.78 -6.73
CA ASN A 25 -4.66 9.05 -6.86
C ASN A 25 -5.89 9.97 -6.65
N ALA A 26 -5.81 10.94 -5.73
CA ALA A 26 -6.85 11.94 -5.54
C ALA A 26 -7.02 12.84 -6.77
N LYS A 27 -5.93 13.40 -7.30
CA LYS A 27 -5.94 14.27 -8.50
C LYS A 27 -6.51 13.52 -9.71
N ASP A 28 -6.06 12.29 -9.95
CA ASP A 28 -6.49 11.45 -11.08
C ASP A 28 -7.98 11.08 -11.01
N ASN A 29 -8.53 10.95 -9.81
CA ASN A 29 -9.97 10.70 -9.59
C ASN A 29 -10.80 12.00 -9.44
N ASN A 30 -10.24 13.19 -9.69
CA ASN A 30 -10.89 14.49 -9.51
C ASN A 30 -11.38 14.75 -8.06
N LEU A 31 -10.63 14.24 -7.08
CA LEU A 31 -10.88 14.37 -5.64
C LEU A 31 -9.94 15.40 -5.00
N ASN A 32 -10.32 15.93 -3.84
CA ASN A 32 -9.50 16.86 -3.08
C ASN A 32 -8.38 16.10 -2.31
N PRO A 33 -7.08 16.38 -2.57
CA PRO A 33 -5.98 15.65 -1.93
C PRO A 33 -5.89 15.81 -0.42
N GLU A 34 -6.10 17.02 0.12
CA GLU A 34 -6.10 17.29 1.56
C GLU A 34 -7.18 16.47 2.30
N THR A 35 -8.35 16.30 1.67
CA THR A 35 -9.45 15.48 2.20
C THR A 35 -9.07 14.00 2.20
N ALA A 36 -8.42 13.51 1.14
CA ALA A 36 -7.94 12.13 1.06
C ALA A 36 -6.87 11.84 2.15
N LEU A 37 -5.89 12.74 2.32
CA LEU A 37 -4.87 12.64 3.36
C LEU A 37 -5.46 12.65 4.78
N ARG A 38 -6.43 13.54 5.06
CA ARG A 38 -7.12 13.56 6.37
C ARG A 38 -7.97 12.32 6.65
N ILE A 39 -8.48 11.64 5.62
CA ILE A 39 -9.18 10.36 5.81
C ILE A 39 -8.15 9.27 6.09
N LEU A 40 -7.03 9.21 5.35
CA LEU A 40 -5.92 8.30 5.64
C LEU A 40 -5.40 8.47 7.07
N GLU A 41 -5.08 9.70 7.48
CA GLU A 41 -4.56 10.03 8.82
C GLU A 41 -5.47 9.49 9.93
N LYS A 42 -6.79 9.70 9.80
CA LYS A 42 -7.76 9.19 10.78
C LYS A 42 -7.85 7.68 10.80
N VAL A 43 -7.91 7.03 9.63
CA VAL A 43 -7.96 5.57 9.56
C VAL A 43 -6.67 4.97 10.14
N ALA A 44 -5.50 5.50 9.80
CA ALA A 44 -4.22 5.05 10.36
C ALA A 44 -4.15 5.22 11.90
N SER A 45 -4.85 6.21 12.46
CA SER A 45 -4.87 6.45 13.92
C SER A 45 -5.85 5.57 14.72
N ASP A 46 -6.86 4.98 14.07
CA ASP A 46 -7.90 4.16 14.70
C ASP A 46 -8.52 3.21 13.67
N GLU A 47 -8.25 1.91 13.83
CA GLU A 47 -8.79 0.84 12.98
C GLU A 47 -10.34 0.82 12.96
N ASN A 48 -10.97 1.16 14.08
CA ASN A 48 -12.43 1.24 14.18
C ASN A 48 -12.99 2.39 13.31
N TYR A 49 -12.19 3.44 13.07
CA TYR A 49 -12.62 4.56 12.23
C TYR A 49 -12.91 4.11 10.79
N PHE A 50 -12.19 3.11 10.26
CA PHE A 50 -12.47 2.52 8.93
C PHE A 50 -13.92 2.02 8.82
N GLN A 51 -14.43 1.36 9.86
CA GLN A 51 -15.80 0.83 9.89
C GLN A 51 -16.87 1.92 10.03
N THR A 52 -16.49 3.14 10.43
CA THR A 52 -17.40 4.29 10.64
C THR A 52 -17.32 5.36 9.56
N LEU A 53 -16.57 5.12 8.48
CA LEU A 53 -16.51 6.03 7.33
C LEU A 53 -17.90 6.19 6.70
N SER A 54 -18.35 7.44 6.55
CA SER A 54 -19.55 7.74 5.75
C SER A 54 -19.32 7.38 4.28
N ASP A 55 -20.39 7.10 3.51
CA ASP A 55 -20.32 6.72 2.10
C ASP A 55 -19.39 7.59 1.25
N LYS A 56 -19.39 8.90 1.50
CA LYS A 56 -18.50 9.86 0.82
C LYS A 56 -17.03 9.69 1.20
N GLN A 57 -16.73 9.40 2.46
CA GLN A 57 -15.36 9.15 2.93
C GLN A 57 -14.87 7.78 2.46
N SER A 58 -15.73 6.75 2.51
CA SER A 58 -15.47 5.41 1.97
C SER A 58 -15.19 5.47 0.47
N PHE A 59 -15.96 6.26 -0.29
CA PHE A 59 -15.70 6.50 -1.72
C PHE A 59 -14.32 7.13 -1.96
N ILE A 60 -13.95 8.16 -1.19
CA ILE A 60 -12.63 8.80 -1.30
C ILE A 60 -11.52 7.79 -0.96
N PHE A 61 -11.61 7.12 0.20
CA PHE A 61 -10.62 6.12 0.63
C PHE A 61 -10.44 5.00 -0.42
N ASN A 62 -11.54 4.49 -0.97
CA ASN A 62 -11.53 3.45 -2.00
C ASN A 62 -10.92 3.90 -3.33
N LYS A 63 -10.87 5.21 -3.60
CA LYS A 63 -10.24 5.78 -4.80
C LYS A 63 -8.81 6.26 -4.59
N THR A 64 -8.41 6.58 -3.36
CA THR A 64 -7.10 7.21 -3.09
C THR A 64 -6.14 6.34 -2.28
N VAL A 65 -6.65 5.53 -1.35
CA VAL A 65 -5.84 4.72 -0.43
C VAL A 65 -5.94 3.23 -0.73
N MET A 66 -7.13 2.69 -1.01
CA MET A 66 -7.32 1.26 -1.21
C MET A 66 -6.42 0.63 -2.30
N PRO A 67 -6.16 1.27 -3.45
CA PRO A 67 -5.22 0.74 -4.44
C PRO A 67 -3.78 0.60 -3.91
N LEU A 68 -3.39 1.42 -2.92
CA LEU A 68 -2.07 1.41 -2.27
C LEU A 68 -1.93 0.35 -1.17
N ILE A 69 -2.97 -0.44 -0.89
CA ILE A 69 -2.93 -1.54 0.10
C ILE A 69 -3.57 -2.85 -0.41
N SER A 70 -4.26 -2.83 -1.55
CA SER A 70 -4.92 -4.01 -2.14
C SER A 70 -4.52 -4.30 -3.59
N GLU A 71 -3.95 -3.34 -4.32
CA GLU A 71 -3.62 -3.48 -5.75
C GLU A 71 -2.15 -3.14 -6.04
N VAL A 72 -1.29 -3.23 -5.01
CA VAL A 72 0.13 -2.89 -5.10
C VAL A 72 0.88 -3.99 -5.83
N LYS A 73 1.37 -3.70 -7.05
CA LYS A 73 2.07 -4.69 -7.85
C LYS A 73 3.45 -5.03 -7.29
N CYS A 74 3.82 -6.31 -7.41
CA CYS A 74 5.21 -6.73 -7.25
C CYS A 74 6.02 -6.34 -8.50
N HIS A 75 7.17 -5.68 -8.31
CA HIS A 75 8.07 -5.22 -9.37
C HIS A 75 9.38 -6.02 -9.42
N GLY A 76 9.30 -7.35 -9.24
CA GLY A 76 10.46 -8.23 -9.09
C GLY A 76 11.41 -8.30 -10.30
N ILE A 77 12.52 -9.03 -10.11
CA ILE A 77 13.60 -9.20 -11.09
C ILE A 77 13.14 -9.77 -12.45
N VAL A 78 13.45 -9.02 -13.50
CA VAL A 78 13.47 -9.50 -14.90
C VAL A 78 14.93 -9.65 -15.35
N GLU A 79 15.19 -10.70 -16.15
CA GLU A 79 16.53 -11.20 -16.55
C GLU A 79 17.36 -11.76 -15.38
N GLY A 80 16.66 -12.43 -14.44
CA GLY A 80 17.24 -13.15 -13.30
C GLY A 80 16.68 -14.57 -13.08
N HIS A 81 15.41 -14.79 -12.71
CA HIS A 81 14.26 -13.88 -12.62
C HIS A 81 13.44 -14.13 -11.34
N CYS A 82 12.64 -13.14 -10.93
CA CYS A 82 11.38 -13.33 -10.22
C CYS A 82 10.38 -12.24 -10.64
N ILE A 83 9.23 -12.61 -11.18
CA ILE A 83 8.25 -11.65 -11.75
C ILE A 83 7.01 -11.42 -10.87
N GLY A 84 7.06 -11.90 -9.63
CA GLY A 84 6.11 -11.62 -8.56
C GLY A 84 4.83 -12.46 -8.55
N ASP A 85 4.15 -12.44 -7.40
CA ASP A 85 2.80 -12.98 -7.17
C ASP A 85 1.68 -12.08 -7.77
N ASP A 86 2.00 -11.32 -8.82
CA ASP A 86 1.24 -10.17 -9.36
C ASP A 86 1.08 -8.98 -8.36
N TYR A 87 0.82 -9.25 -7.08
CA TYR A 87 0.59 -8.27 -6.01
C TYR A 87 1.40 -8.51 -4.73
N LEU A 88 1.62 -7.45 -3.95
CA LEU A 88 2.20 -7.48 -2.61
C LEU A 88 1.10 -7.63 -1.55
N TYR A 89 1.36 -8.47 -0.56
CA TYR A 89 0.47 -8.78 0.54
C TYR A 89 1.28 -9.05 1.82
N GLY A 90 0.62 -9.01 2.98
CA GLY A 90 1.26 -9.32 4.26
C GLY A 90 2.48 -8.44 4.57
N GLU A 91 3.54 -9.05 5.07
CA GLU A 91 4.77 -8.34 5.49
C GLU A 91 5.44 -7.57 4.34
N SER A 92 5.53 -8.15 3.15
CA SER A 92 6.16 -7.51 1.98
C SER A 92 5.43 -6.24 1.50
N LEU A 93 4.13 -6.10 1.79
CA LEU A 93 3.40 -4.84 1.55
C LEU A 93 3.88 -3.74 2.52
N VAL A 94 4.09 -4.07 3.79
CA VAL A 94 4.61 -3.14 4.80
C VAL A 94 6.05 -2.73 4.44
N GLU A 95 6.89 -3.71 4.12
CA GLU A 95 8.29 -3.50 3.72
C GLU A 95 8.41 -2.57 2.51
N ALA A 96 7.55 -2.72 1.49
CA ALA A 96 7.58 -1.88 0.30
C ALA A 96 7.34 -0.38 0.60
N TYR A 97 6.42 -0.05 1.51
CA TYR A 97 6.22 1.35 1.93
C TYR A 97 7.21 1.80 3.02
N GLN A 98 7.77 0.89 3.79
CA GLN A 98 8.78 1.18 4.82
C GLN A 98 10.16 1.48 4.22
N TYR A 99 10.58 0.72 3.21
CA TYR A 99 11.93 0.76 2.62
C TYR A 99 11.96 1.26 1.18
N GLY A 100 10.83 1.28 0.47
CA GLY A 100 10.74 1.66 -0.95
C GLY A 100 10.99 0.49 -1.92
N GLU A 101 11.11 -0.74 -1.42
CA GLU A 101 11.42 -1.94 -2.20
C GLU A 101 10.15 -2.74 -2.51
N PHE A 102 9.57 -2.54 -3.70
CA PHE A 102 8.31 -3.17 -4.12
C PHE A 102 8.52 -4.61 -4.62
N MET A 103 9.03 -5.47 -3.74
CA MET A 103 9.44 -6.84 -4.02
C MET A 103 8.65 -7.83 -3.14
N CYS A 104 8.05 -8.86 -3.74
CA CYS A 104 7.36 -9.89 -2.95
C CYS A 104 8.35 -10.86 -2.30
N SER A 105 7.89 -11.56 -1.27
CA SER A 105 8.63 -12.58 -0.53
C SER A 105 9.31 -13.64 -1.43
N GLU A 106 8.67 -14.08 -2.52
CA GLU A 106 9.26 -15.01 -3.48
C GLU A 106 10.50 -14.42 -4.17
N CYS A 107 10.43 -13.13 -4.55
CA CYS A 107 11.51 -12.43 -5.22
C CYS A 107 12.67 -12.13 -4.26
N SER A 108 12.36 -11.75 -3.02
CA SER A 108 13.34 -11.63 -1.94
C SER A 108 14.05 -12.97 -1.69
N ALA A 109 13.32 -14.09 -1.72
CA ALA A 109 13.89 -15.43 -1.56
C ALA A 109 14.75 -15.86 -2.76
N ALA A 110 14.38 -15.49 -3.98
CA ALA A 110 15.14 -15.80 -5.20
C ALA A 110 16.54 -15.13 -5.18
N ILE A 111 16.62 -13.85 -4.79
CA ILE A 111 17.89 -13.12 -4.67
C ILE A 111 18.81 -13.79 -3.65
N ASN A 112 18.29 -14.07 -2.44
CA ASN A 112 19.10 -14.62 -1.35
C ASN A 112 19.72 -16.00 -1.67
N ARG A 113 19.11 -16.78 -2.58
CA ARG A 113 19.66 -18.08 -3.03
C ARG A 113 20.81 -17.95 -4.02
N HIS A 114 20.92 -16.83 -4.74
CA HIS A 114 21.99 -16.60 -5.72
C HIS A 114 23.22 -15.87 -5.15
N GLY A 115 23.18 -15.45 -3.88
CA GLY A 115 24.29 -14.77 -3.20
C GLY A 115 25.23 -15.68 -2.39
N SER A 116 25.27 -16.98 -2.65
CA SER A 116 26.00 -17.99 -1.85
C SER A 116 27.09 -18.77 -2.60
N ASP A 117 27.45 -18.35 -3.82
CA ASP A 117 28.52 -18.92 -4.65
C ASP A 117 29.79 -18.04 -4.66
#